data_AF-A0A9X7JHJ6-F1
#
_entry.id   AF-A0A9X7JHJ6-F1
#
_cell.length_a   1.000
_cell.length_b   1.000
_cell.length_c   1.000
_cell.angle_alpha   90.00
_cell.angle_beta   90.00
_cell.angle_gamma   90.00
#
_symmetry.space_group_name_H-M   'P 1'
#
loop_
_entity.id
_entity.type
_entity.pdbx_description
1 polymer ?
#
loop_
_entity_poly.entity_id
_entity_poly.type
_entity_poly.pdbx_seq_one_letter_code
_entity_poly.pdbx_strand_id
1 'polypeptide(L)'
;MSSDWLGLVWLVVLLLGNAFFVASEFAIVAAKRSQVEPRAAAGSGAAKTALYAMEHVSLMLAICQLGITVCSLLLGNVSEPAIHHLLAGPLAGLGIPESAASTISFILSLG
;
A
#
# COMPACT_ATOMS: atom_id res chain seq x y z
N MET A 1 23.68 -7.33 -3.83
CA MET A 1 23.75 -6.23 -4.83
C MET A 1 22.60 -6.28 -5.83
N SER A 2 22.41 -7.32 -6.65
CA SER A 2 21.26 -7.35 -7.60
C SER A 2 19.89 -7.50 -6.92
N SER A 3 19.83 -8.17 -5.76
CA SER A 3 18.60 -8.40 -5.00
C SER A 3 18.09 -7.13 -4.29
N ASP A 4 19.00 -6.24 -3.91
CA ASP A 4 18.70 -5.07 -3.08
C ASP A 4 17.98 -3.99 -3.90
N TRP A 5 18.39 -3.80 -5.15
CA TRP A 5 17.70 -2.91 -6.09
C TRP A 5 16.30 -3.43 -6.44
N LEU A 6 16.15 -4.74 -6.58
CA LEU A 6 14.85 -5.38 -6.83
C LEU A 6 13.90 -5.18 -5.64
N GLY A 7 14.41 -5.31 -4.41
CA GLY A 7 13.66 -5.04 -3.18
C GLY A 7 13.19 -3.59 -3.08
N LEU A 8 14.06 -2.62 -3.42
CA LEU A 8 13.70 -1.20 -3.44
C LEU A 8 12.61 -0.89 -4.48
N VAL A 9 12.73 -1.44 -5.68
CA VAL A 9 11.71 -1.29 -6.74
C VAL A 9 10.38 -1.87 -6.27
N TRP A 10 10.38 -3.04 -5.64
CA TRP A 10 9.17 -3.66 -5.13
C TRP A 10 8.53 -2.84 -3.99
N LEU A 11 9.34 -2.28 -3.10
CA LEU A 11 8.87 -1.37 -2.04
C LEU A 11 8.15 -0.16 -2.64
N VAL A 12 8.76 0.50 -3.64
CA VAL A 12 8.16 1.65 -4.32
C VAL A 12 6.86 1.26 -5.02
N VAL A 13 6.83 0.14 -5.73
CA VAL A 13 5.63 -0.36 -6.42
C VAL A 13 4.50 -0.63 -5.44
N LEU A 14 4.78 -1.32 -4.32
CA LEU A 14 3.78 -1.60 -3.30
C LEU A 14 3.28 -0.34 -2.59
N LEU A 15 4.16 0.63 -2.33
CA LEU A 15 3.79 1.92 -1.75
C LEU A 15 2.86 2.71 -2.69
N LEU A 16 3.18 2.74 -3.99
CA LEU A 16 2.33 3.36 -5.00
C LEU A 16 0.98 2.64 -5.12
N GLY A 17 0.98 1.31 -5.05
CA GLY A 17 -0.23 0.51 -5.00
C GLY A 17 -1.14 0.89 -3.83
N ASN A 18 -0.58 0.96 -2.62
CA ASN A 18 -1.30 1.42 -1.43
C ASN A 18 -1.85 2.84 -1.59
N ALA A 19 -1.03 3.78 -2.05
CA ALA A 19 -1.46 5.16 -2.29
C ALA A 19 -2.59 5.25 -3.32
N PHE A 20 -2.55 4.41 -4.36
CA PHE A 20 -3.60 4.31 -5.37
C PHE A 20 -4.92 3.79 -4.79
N PHE A 21 -4.89 2.75 -3.96
CA PHE A 21 -6.10 2.21 -3.32
C PHE A 21 -6.73 3.23 -2.37
N VAL A 22 -5.92 3.90 -1.54
CA VAL A 22 -6.39 4.96 -0.63
C VAL A 22 -6.99 6.12 -1.42
N ALA A 23 -6.33 6.57 -2.48
CA ALA A 23 -6.84 7.63 -3.34
C ALA A 23 -8.15 7.23 -4.02
N SER A 24 -8.29 5.98 -4.44
CA SER A 24 -9.52 5.45 -5.07
C SER A 24 -10.69 5.38 -4.10
N GLU A 25 -10.45 4.91 -2.87
CA GLU A 25 -11.44 4.92 -1.78
C GLU A 25 -11.91 6.34 -1.49
N PHE A 26 -10.98 7.28 -1.28
CA PHE A 26 -11.32 8.66 -0.99
C PHE A 26 -12.02 9.36 -2.17
N ALA A 27 -11.59 9.08 -3.41
CA ALA A 27 -12.20 9.64 -4.60
C ALA A 27 -13.65 9.20 -4.77
N ILE A 28 -13.98 7.95 -4.45
CA ILE A 28 -15.36 7.45 -4.56
C ILE A 28 -16.26 8.00 -3.48
N VAL A 29 -15.74 8.15 -2.26
CA VAL A 29 -16.48 8.78 -1.15
C VAL A 29 -16.69 10.28 -1.40
N ALA A 30 -15.70 10.97 -1.98
CA ALA A 30 -15.78 12.41 -2.25
C ALA A 30 -16.52 12.78 -3.55
N ALA A 31 -16.52 11.90 -4.55
CA ALA A 31 -17.18 12.15 -5.82
C ALA A 31 -18.71 12.19 -5.66
N LYS A 32 -19.35 13.10 -6.40
CA LYS A 32 -20.81 13.21 -6.46
C LYS A 32 -21.33 12.60 -7.75
N ARG A 33 -22.30 11.69 -7.66
CA ARG A 33 -22.92 11.01 -8.82
C ARG A 33 -23.39 12.01 -9.86
N SER A 34 -24.02 13.11 -9.43
CA SER A 34 -24.53 14.19 -10.28
C SER A 34 -23.46 14.91 -11.13
N GLN A 35 -22.18 14.85 -10.76
CA GLN A 35 -21.08 15.44 -11.55
C GLN A 35 -20.46 14.44 -12.53
N VAL A 36 -20.51 13.14 -12.20
CA VAL A 36 -19.90 12.06 -12.99
C VAL A 36 -20.87 11.57 -14.08
N GLU A 37 -22.16 11.49 -13.76
CA GLU A 37 -23.22 11.02 -14.65
C GLU A 37 -23.34 11.82 -15.96
N PRO A 38 -23.29 13.17 -15.98
CA PRO A 38 -23.29 13.95 -17.22
C PRO A 38 -22.06 13.65 -18.09
N ARG A 39 -20.89 13.42 -17.47
CA ARG A 39 -19.65 13.09 -18.19
C ARG A 39 -19.69 11.68 -18.77
N ALA A 40 -20.31 10.73 -18.07
CA ALA A 40 -20.55 9.38 -18.56
C ALA A 40 -21.52 9.39 -19.75
N ALA A 41 -22.60 10.19 -19.65
CA ALA A 41 -23.56 10.40 -20.72
C ALA A 41 -22.95 11.09 -21.94
N ALA A 42 -22.00 12.01 -21.74
CA ALA A 42 -21.21 12.65 -22.80
C ALA A 42 -20.21 11.70 -23.49
N GLY A 43 -20.14 10.42 -23.10
CA GLY A 43 -19.34 9.39 -23.76
C GLY A 43 -17.97 9.11 -23.12
N SER A 44 -17.62 9.74 -21.99
CA SER A 44 -16.34 9.46 -21.32
C SER A 44 -16.33 8.05 -20.72
N GLY A 45 -15.44 7.19 -21.23
CA GLY A 45 -15.25 5.82 -20.72
C GLY A 45 -14.86 5.80 -19.24
N ALA A 46 -13.94 6.68 -18.83
CA ALA A 46 -13.52 6.79 -17.43
C ALA A 46 -14.68 7.20 -16.51
N ALA A 47 -15.56 8.10 -16.98
CA ALA A 47 -16.73 8.50 -16.21
C ALA A 47 -17.77 7.38 -16.10
N LYS A 48 -17.92 6.53 -17.12
CA LYS A 48 -18.77 5.32 -17.03
C LYS A 48 -18.23 4.33 -16.01
N THR A 49 -16.92 4.09 -16.00
CA THR A 49 -16.28 3.21 -15.00
C THR A 49 -16.42 3.78 -13.60
N ALA A 50 -16.19 5.08 -13.41
CA ALA A 50 -16.39 5.74 -12.13
C ALA A 50 -17.86 5.65 -11.67
N LEU A 51 -18.83 5.87 -12.57
CA LEU A 51 -20.25 5.76 -12.26
C LEU A 51 -20.63 4.34 -11.81
N TYR A 52 -20.11 3.32 -12.49
CA TYR A 52 -20.28 1.91 -12.11
C TYR A 52 -19.68 1.63 -10.72
N ALA A 53 -18.47 2.11 -10.46
CA ALA A 53 -17.84 1.96 -9.14
C ALA A 53 -18.62 2.69 -8.03
N MET A 54 -19.21 3.85 -8.33
CA MET A 54 -20.10 4.59 -7.44
C MET A 54 -21.47 3.93 -7.24
N GLU A 55 -21.92 3.07 -8.15
CA GLU A 55 -23.14 2.28 -8.00
C GLU A 55 -22.88 1.01 -7.17
N HIS A 56 -21.66 0.48 -7.26
CA HIS A 56 -21.19 -0.69 -6.52
C HIS A 56 -20.15 -0.31 -5.44
N VAL A 57 -20.41 0.74 -4.66
CA VAL A 57 -19.47 1.27 -3.65
C VAL A 57 -19.00 0.18 -2.69
N SER A 58 -19.91 -0.66 -2.17
CA SER A 58 -19.55 -1.71 -1.22
C SER A 58 -18.54 -2.71 -1.79
N LEU A 59 -18.67 -3.08 -3.08
CA LEU A 59 -17.73 -3.97 -3.74
C LEU A 59 -16.38 -3.30 -3.95
N MET A 60 -16.39 -2.03 -4.39
CA MET A 60 -15.16 -1.27 -4.59
C MET A 60 -14.39 -1.06 -3.28
N LEU A 61 -15.09 -0.72 -2.19
CA LEU A 61 -14.48 -0.57 -0.87
C LEU A 61 -13.89 -1.89 -0.38
N ALA A 62 -14.60 -3.02 -0.56
CA ALA A 62 -14.07 -4.34 -0.24
C ALA A 62 -12.78 -4.66 -1.02
N ILE A 63 -12.74 -4.35 -2.31
CA ILE A 63 -11.54 -4.54 -3.15
C ILE A 63 -10.41 -3.62 -2.70
N CYS A 64 -10.69 -2.36 -2.37
CA CYS A 64 -9.67 -1.41 -1.89
C CYS A 64 -9.07 -1.87 -0.56
N GLN A 65 -9.90 -2.29 0.40
CA GLN A 65 -9.43 -2.78 1.70
C GLN A 65 -8.61 -4.08 1.59
N LEU A 66 -9.02 -4.99 0.70
CA LEU A 66 -8.26 -6.20 0.41
C LEU A 66 -6.93 -5.86 -0.27
N GLY A 67 -6.94 -4.92 -1.23
CA GLY A 67 -5.75 -4.40 -1.89
C GLY A 67 -4.76 -3.77 -0.92
N ILE A 68 -5.24 -2.92 0.00
CA ILE A 68 -4.44 -2.29 1.05
C ILE A 68 -3.84 -3.36 1.96
N THR A 69 -4.62 -4.37 2.35
CA THR A 69 -4.16 -5.47 3.21
C THR A 69 -3.06 -6.28 2.51
N VAL A 70 -3.27 -6.68 1.26
CA VAL A 70 -2.27 -7.43 0.48
C VAL A 70 -1.01 -6.62 0.28
N CYS A 71 -1.12 -5.34 -0.08
CA CYS A 71 0.04 -4.46 -0.23
C CYS A 71 0.79 -4.29 1.09
N SER A 72 0.08 -4.17 2.22
CA SER A 72 0.68 -4.04 3.55
C SER A 72 1.38 -5.32 4.01
N LEU A 73 0.78 -6.49 3.75
CA LEU A 73 1.41 -7.79 4.03
C LEU A 73 2.65 -8.03 3.18
N LEU A 74 2.58 -7.70 1.88
CA LEU A 74 3.72 -7.81 0.97
C LEU A 74 4.83 -6.82 1.34
N LEU A 75 4.46 -5.59 1.76
CA LEU A 75 5.42 -4.63 2.28
C LEU A 75 6.08 -5.16 3.54
N GLY A 76 5.33 -5.73 4.49
CA GLY A 76 5.89 -6.34 5.69
C GLY A 76 6.86 -7.48 5.37
N ASN A 77 6.48 -8.38 4.47
CA ASN A 77 7.30 -9.52 4.04
C ASN A 77 8.58 -9.09 3.28
N VAL A 78 8.52 -8.00 2.52
CA VAL A 78 9.69 -7.43 1.83
C VAL A 78 10.51 -6.52 2.75
N SER A 79 9.90 -5.99 3.80
CA SER A 79 10.57 -5.20 4.83
C SER A 79 11.50 -6.08 5.66
N GLU A 80 11.18 -7.35 5.91
CA GLU A 80 12.04 -8.28 6.63
C GLU A 80 13.46 -8.42 6.03
N PRO A 81 13.64 -8.78 4.74
CA PRO A 81 14.96 -8.84 4.12
C PRO A 81 15.61 -7.46 3.97
N ALA A 82 14.82 -6.39 3.74
CA ALA A 82 15.35 -5.02 3.62
C ALA A 82 15.90 -4.51 4.96
N ILE A 83 15.18 -4.73 6.06
CA ILE A 83 15.60 -4.41 7.43
C ILE A 83 16.78 -5.29 7.83
N HIS A 84 16.77 -6.59 7.51
CA HIS A 84 17.89 -7.48 7.79
C HIS A 84 19.17 -7.04 7.08
N HIS A 85 19.08 -6.55 5.84
CA HIS A 85 20.22 -6.03 5.09
C HIS A 85 20.67 -4.64 5.58
N LEU A 86 19.73 -3.77 5.96
CA LEU A 86 20.00 -2.42 6.46
C LEU A 86 20.50 -2.42 7.92
N LEU A 87 20.13 -3.40 8.73
CA LEU A 87 20.62 -3.62 10.09
C LEU A 87 21.89 -4.47 10.15
N ALA A 88 22.12 -5.42 9.23
CA ALA A 88 23.36 -6.20 9.22
C ALA A 88 24.62 -5.31 9.14
N GLY A 89 24.55 -4.17 8.45
CA GLY A 89 25.66 -3.21 8.35
C GLY A 89 25.98 -2.48 9.68
N PRO A 90 25.03 -1.76 10.30
CA PRO A 90 25.26 -1.06 11.57
C PRO A 90 25.36 -1.97 12.80
N LEU A 91 24.64 -3.11 12.83
CA LEU A 91 24.58 -4.00 13.99
C LEU A 91 25.84 -4.87 14.12
N ALA A 92 26.48 -5.24 13.00
CA ALA A 92 27.82 -5.86 13.00
C ALA A 92 28.92 -4.92 13.52
N GLY A 93 28.68 -3.60 13.46
CA GLY A 93 29.58 -2.59 14.02
C GLY A 93 29.39 -2.32 15.52
N LEU A 94 28.26 -2.73 16.12
CA LEU A 94 27.91 -2.37 17.51
C LEU A 94 27.84 -3.54 18.51
N GLY A 95 27.88 -4.80 18.06
CA GLY A 95 28.03 -5.96 18.98
C GLY A 95 26.88 -6.15 19.98
N ILE A 96 25.64 -5.86 19.59
CA ILE A 96 24.45 -5.95 20.47
C ILE A 96 23.72 -7.30 20.26
N PRO A 97 23.41 -8.05 21.34
CA PRO A 97 22.73 -9.34 21.26
C PRO A 97 21.28 -9.25 20.79
N GLU A 98 20.88 -10.22 19.96
CA GLU A 98 19.61 -10.32 19.21
C GLU A 98 18.33 -10.17 20.07
N SER A 99 18.41 -10.45 21.37
CA SER A 99 17.27 -10.39 22.28
C SER A 99 16.72 -8.98 22.50
N ALA A 100 17.57 -7.94 22.45
CA ALA A 100 17.16 -6.55 22.66
C ALA A 100 16.51 -5.93 21.41
N ALA A 101 16.94 -6.34 20.21
CA ALA A 101 16.40 -5.85 18.94
C ALA A 101 14.96 -6.35 18.70
N SER A 102 14.66 -7.57 19.17
CA SER A 102 13.31 -8.16 19.13
C SER A 102 12.31 -7.36 19.97
N THR A 103 12.69 -6.96 21.19
CA THR A 103 11.82 -6.19 22.09
C THR A 103 11.49 -4.80 21.54
N ILE A 104 12.48 -4.12 20.93
CA ILE A 104 12.29 -2.77 20.39
C ILE A 104 11.44 -2.79 19.12
N SER A 105 11.63 -3.79 18.25
CA SER A 105 10.80 -3.97 17.04
C SER A 105 9.35 -4.31 17.37
N PHE A 106 9.13 -5.11 18.42
CA PHE A 106 7.78 -5.43 18.89
C PHE A 106 7.06 -4.19 19.46
N ILE A 107 7.77 -3.32 20.18
CA ILE A 107 7.21 -2.09 20.75
C ILE A 107 6.86 -1.07 19.64
N LEU A 108 7.72 -0.92 18.63
CA LEU A 108 7.46 -0.02 17.50
C LEU A 108 6.36 -0.54 16.57
N SER A 109 6.13 -1.85 16.51
CA SER A 109 5.05 -2.45 15.73
C SER A 109 3.67 -2.32 16.40
N LEU A 110 3.62 -2.02 17.70
CA LEU A 110 2.37 -1.93 18.47
C LEU A 110 1.91 -0.48 18.71
N GLY A 111 2.62 0.50 18.14
CA GLY A 111 2.36 1.94 18.28
C GLY A 111 1.88 2.61 17.01
#